data_AF-A0A653LZZ9-F1
#
_entry.id   AF-A0A653LZZ9-F1
#
_cell.length_a   1.000
_cell.length_b   1.000
_cell.length_c   1.000
_cell.angle_alpha   90.00
_cell.angle_beta   90.00
_cell.angle_gamma   90.00
#
_symmetry.space_group_name_H-M   'P 1'
#
loop_
_entity.id
_entity.type
_entity.pdbx_description
1 polymer ?
#
loop_
_entity_poly.entity_id
_entity_poly.type
_entity_poly.pdbx_seq_one_letter_code
_entity_poly.pdbx_strand_id
1 'polypeptide(L)'
;MSRRGRNAWVGSVATLAIALLIGGFCLIGALEILDGLASGVLNNRKGPDVYLIERPVIFWTLIVFYATAVVVSAGMAVLLSSIALRNLFELRR
;
A
#
# COMPACT_ATOMS: atom_id res chain seq x y z
N MET A 1 20.74 -18.89 20.18
CA MET A 1 19.37 -18.37 20.09
C MET A 1 18.39 -19.52 20.31
N SER A 2 17.49 -19.42 21.29
CA SER A 2 16.51 -20.50 21.55
C SER A 2 15.58 -20.68 20.33
N ARG A 3 15.02 -21.88 20.14
CA ARG A 3 14.10 -22.18 19.02
C ARG A 3 12.93 -21.17 18.96
N ARG A 4 12.49 -20.68 20.13
CA ARG A 4 11.45 -19.66 20.29
C ARG A 4 11.91 -18.27 19.84
N GLY A 5 13.11 -17.85 20.21
CA GLY A 5 13.68 -16.56 19.78
C GLY A 5 13.95 -16.49 18.28
N ARG A 6 14.40 -17.59 17.66
CA ARG A 6 14.57 -17.66 16.20
C ARG A 6 13.24 -17.54 15.46
N ASN A 7 12.19 -18.20 15.93
CA ASN A 7 10.86 -18.11 15.32
C ASN A 7 10.28 -16.69 15.40
N ALA A 8 10.45 -16.01 16.54
CA ALA A 8 10.01 -14.62 16.72
C ALA A 8 10.77 -13.64 15.81
N TRP A 9 12.07 -13.86 15.61
CA TRP A 9 12.88 -13.07 14.69
C TRP A 9 12.43 -13.26 13.23
N VAL A 10 12.25 -14.50 12.79
CA VAL A 10 11.75 -14.81 11.43
C VAL A 10 10.38 -14.18 11.21
N GLY A 11 9.47 -14.28 12.19
CA GLY A 11 8.16 -13.64 12.10
C GLY A 11 8.26 -12.12 11.90
N SER A 12 9.13 -11.45 12.66
CA SER A 12 9.31 -9.99 12.57
C SER A 12 9.91 -9.57 11.22
N VAL A 13 10.91 -10.31 10.71
CA VAL A 13 11.48 -10.07 9.37
C VAL A 13 10.43 -10.27 8.28
N ALA A 14 9.62 -11.34 8.37
CA ALA A 14 8.56 -11.59 7.42
C ALA A 14 7.50 -10.47 7.43
N THR A 15 7.10 -9.99 8.62
CA THR A 15 6.18 -8.85 8.76
C THR A 15 6.75 -7.58 8.12
N LEU A 16 8.04 -7.31 8.29
CA LEU A 16 8.73 -6.18 7.64
C LEU A 16 8.73 -6.33 6.12
N ALA A 17 9.01 -7.52 5.60
CA ALA A 17 8.98 -7.78 4.17
C ALA A 17 7.57 -7.55 3.59
N ILE A 18 6.53 -8.03 4.26
CA ILE A 18 5.12 -7.79 3.88
C ILE A 18 4.82 -6.29 3.89
N ALA A 19 5.24 -5.58 4.92
CA ALA A 19 5.03 -4.14 5.02
C ALA A 19 5.69 -3.37 3.87
N LEU A 20 6.93 -3.74 3.50
CA LEU A 20 7.63 -3.16 2.36
C LEU A 20 6.92 -3.46 1.03
N LEU A 21 6.41 -4.68 0.84
CA LEU A 21 5.63 -5.03 -0.34
C LEU A 21 4.35 -4.20 -0.44
N ILE A 22 3.58 -4.09 0.65
CA ILE A 22 2.38 -3.24 0.70
C ILE A 22 2.74 -1.80 0.38
N GLY A 23 3.78 -1.25 1.01
CA GLY A 23 4.23 0.11 0.77
C GLY A 23 4.68 0.35 -0.69
N GLY A 24 5.36 -0.61 -1.30
CA GLY A 24 5.75 -0.56 -2.71
C GLY A 24 4.55 -0.53 -3.65
N PHE A 25 3.53 -1.37 -3.41
CA PHE A 25 2.29 -1.32 -4.19
C PHE A 25 1.50 -0.03 -3.97
N CYS A 26 1.54 0.54 -2.76
CA CYS A 26 0.95 1.85 -2.51
C CYS A 26 1.62 2.96 -3.33
N LEU A 27 2.94 2.91 -3.50
CA LEU A 27 3.66 3.86 -4.35
C LEU A 27 3.22 3.77 -5.81
N ILE A 28 3.13 2.54 -6.34
CA ILE A 28 2.65 2.30 -7.71
C ILE A 28 1.23 2.83 -7.88
N GLY A 29 0.32 2.50 -6.95
CA GLY A 29 -1.06 2.97 -6.99
C GLY A 29 -1.18 4.50 -6.88
N ALA A 30 -0.36 5.14 -6.05
CA ALA A 30 -0.32 6.59 -5.95
C ALA A 30 0.11 7.26 -7.26
N LEU A 31 1.13 6.71 -7.94
CA LEU A 31 1.56 7.20 -9.24
C LEU A 31 0.46 7.04 -10.31
N GLU A 32 -0.23 5.90 -10.34
CA GLU A 32 -1.36 5.69 -11.26
C GLU A 32 -2.51 6.69 -11.01
N ILE A 33 -2.80 7.04 -9.75
CA ILE A 33 -3.79 8.08 -9.42
C ILE A 33 -3.34 9.45 -9.91
N LEU A 34 -2.08 9.82 -9.70
CA LEU A 34 -1.54 11.11 -10.14
C LEU A 34 -1.53 11.24 -11.66
N ASP A 35 -1.14 10.19 -12.38
CA ASP A 35 -1.18 10.15 -13.83
C ASP A 35 -2.62 10.25 -14.35
N GLY A 36 -3.58 9.58 -13.69
CA GLY A 36 -5.00 9.68 -14.02
C GLY A 36 -5.57 11.08 -13.80
N LEU A 37 -5.16 11.76 -12.73
CA LEU A 37 -5.54 13.15 -12.46
C LEU A 37 -4.93 14.12 -13.48
N ALA A 38 -3.67 13.91 -13.87
CA ALA A 38 -2.97 14.77 -14.83
C ALA A 38 -3.53 14.64 -16.25
N SER A 39 -3.85 13.41 -16.67
CA SER A 39 -4.41 13.12 -17.99
C SER A 39 -5.93 13.36 -18.07
N GLY A 40 -6.62 13.39 -16.93
CA GLY A 40 -8.09 13.37 -16.89
C GLY A 40 -8.68 12.05 -17.37
N VAL A 41 -7.88 10.97 -17.39
CA VAL A 41 -8.27 9.64 -17.87
C VAL A 41 -7.88 8.59 -16.84
N LEU A 42 -8.86 7.86 -16.33
CA LEU A 42 -8.61 6.67 -15.52
C LEU A 42 -8.46 5.47 -16.43
N ASN A 43 -7.22 4.99 -16.58
CA ASN A 43 -6.94 3.78 -17.33
C ASN A 43 -7.46 2.56 -16.57
N ASN A 44 -8.61 2.06 -17.01
CA ASN A 44 -9.22 0.90 -16.40
C ASN A 44 -8.72 -0.32 -17.16
N ARG A 45 -7.53 -0.84 -16.82
CA ARG A 45 -6.87 -2.00 -17.46
C ARG A 45 -7.77 -3.23 -17.73
N LYS A 46 -8.96 -3.31 -17.13
CA LYS A 46 -9.97 -4.39 -17.28
C LYS A 46 -11.23 -3.99 -18.07
N GLY A 47 -11.32 -2.77 -18.59
CA GLY A 47 -12.52 -2.24 -19.24
C GLY A 47 -12.25 -0.96 -20.05
N PRO A 48 -13.29 -0.27 -20.53
CA PRO A 48 -13.10 1.01 -21.20
C PRO A 48 -12.57 2.06 -20.22
N ASP A 49 -11.65 2.88 -20.70
CA ASP A 49 -11.11 4.01 -19.94
C ASP A 49 -12.20 5.00 -19.58
N VAL A 50 -12.06 5.63 -18.41
CA VAL A 50 -13.03 6.60 -17.90
C VAL A 50 -12.46 8.00 -18.07
N TYR A 51 -13.03 8.74 -19.01
CA TYR A 51 -12.69 10.14 -19.25
C TYR A 51 -13.44 11.05 -18.27
N LEU A 52 -12.72 11.93 -17.59
CA LEU A 52 -13.28 12.89 -16.63
C LEU A 52 -14.35 13.77 -17.27
N ILE A 53 -14.16 14.18 -18.53
CA ILE A 53 -15.09 15.07 -19.24
C ILE A 53 -16.43 14.40 -19.58
N GLU A 54 -16.42 13.09 -19.83
CA GLU A 54 -17.62 12.34 -20.23
C GLU A 54 -18.38 11.77 -19.03
N ARG A 55 -17.65 11.38 -17.97
CA ARG A 55 -18.19 10.65 -16.82
C ARG A 55 -17.64 11.22 -15.50
N PRO A 56 -17.86 12.50 -15.18
CA PRO A 56 -17.17 13.18 -14.08
C PRO A 56 -17.47 12.55 -12.71
N VAL A 57 -18.72 12.18 -12.45
CA VAL A 57 -19.12 11.55 -11.18
C VAL A 57 -18.43 10.21 -10.99
N ILE A 58 -18.38 9.38 -12.05
CA ILE A 58 -17.75 8.05 -12.00
C ILE A 58 -16.24 8.19 -11.81
N PHE A 59 -15.61 9.11 -12.56
CA PHE A 59 -14.19 9.39 -12.46
C PHE A 59 -13.79 9.75 -11.02
N TRP A 60 -14.46 10.74 -10.42
CA TRP A 60 -14.14 11.19 -9.06
C TRP A 60 -14.43 10.12 -8.01
N THR A 61 -15.51 9.35 -8.18
CA THR A 61 -15.82 8.24 -7.26
C THR A 61 -14.71 7.20 -7.25
N LEU A 62 -14.21 6.81 -8.42
CA LEU A 62 -13.12 5.84 -8.54
C LEU A 62 -11.79 6.40 -8.01
N ILE A 63 -11.47 7.67 -8.29
CA ILE A 63 -10.29 8.33 -7.74
C ILE A 63 -10.31 8.31 -6.22
N VAL A 64 -11.42 8.71 -5.60
CA VAL A 64 -11.55 8.74 -4.13
C VAL A 64 -11.46 7.33 -3.56
N PHE A 65 -12.11 6.35 -4.20
CA PHE A 65 -12.04 4.96 -3.77
C PHE A 65 -10.60 4.41 -3.83
N TYR A 66 -9.87 4.62 -4.92
CA TYR A 66 -8.48 4.18 -5.04
C TYR A 66 -7.55 4.93 -4.08
N ALA A 67 -7.71 6.25 -3.95
CA ALA A 67 -6.91 7.06 -3.05
C ALA A 67 -7.10 6.61 -1.58
N THR A 68 -8.33 6.36 -1.16
CA THR A 68 -8.60 5.87 0.20
C THR A 68 -8.00 4.47 0.42
N ALA A 69 -8.11 3.56 -0.56
CA ALA A 69 -7.47 2.25 -0.48
C ALA A 69 -5.94 2.33 -0.36
N VAL A 70 -5.30 3.22 -1.12
CA VAL A 70 -3.85 3.48 -1.04
C VAL A 70 -3.48 4.04 0.34
N VAL A 71 -4.21 5.04 0.85
CA VAL A 71 -3.95 5.66 2.17
C VAL A 71 -4.09 4.63 3.30
N VAL A 72 -5.15 3.83 3.29
CA VAL A 72 -5.37 2.79 4.31
C VAL A 72 -4.26 1.73 4.26
N SER A 73 -3.89 1.30 3.05
CA SER A 73 -2.83 0.30 2.87
C SER A 73 -1.46 0.83 3.29
N ALA A 74 -1.16 2.09 2.98
CA ALA A 74 0.07 2.76 3.43
C ALA A 74 0.11 2.87 4.96
N GLY A 75 -1.01 3.24 5.61
CA GLY A 75 -1.13 3.24 7.06
C GLY A 75 -0.85 1.87 7.67
N MET A 76 -1.42 0.81 7.08
CA MET A 76 -1.17 -0.56 7.52
C MET A 76 0.30 -0.96 7.37
N ALA A 77 0.95 -0.60 6.25
CA ALA A 77 2.39 -0.85 6.05
C ALA A 77 3.25 -0.15 7.11
N VAL A 78 2.93 1.09 7.48
CA VAL A 78 3.63 1.84 8.53
C VAL A 78 3.46 1.17 9.90
N LEU A 79 2.23 0.75 10.24
CA LEU A 79 1.96 0.07 11.51
C LEU A 79 2.69 -1.27 11.61
N LEU A 80 2.62 -2.11 10.56
CA LEU A 80 3.32 -3.39 10.51
C LEU A 80 4.84 -3.21 10.60
N SER A 81 5.41 -2.23 9.88
CA SER A 81 6.83 -1.91 9.95
C SER A 81 7.23 -1.51 11.36
N SER A 82 6.43 -0.67 12.02
CA SER A 82 6.68 -0.18 13.38
C SER A 82 6.66 -1.32 14.40
N ILE A 83 5.68 -2.22 14.32
CA ILE A 83 5.58 -3.41 15.19
C ILE A 83 6.77 -4.34 14.96
N ALA A 84 7.08 -4.64 13.70
CA ALA A 84 8.19 -5.52 13.33
C ALA A 84 9.55 -4.99 13.80
N LEU A 85 9.82 -3.69 13.59
CA LEU A 85 11.03 -3.04 14.06
C LEU A 85 11.14 -3.07 15.58
N ARG A 86 10.05 -2.75 16.29
CA ARG A 86 10.01 -2.82 17.74
C ARG A 86 10.36 -4.22 18.25
N ASN A 87 9.75 -5.26 17.68
CA ASN A 87 10.02 -6.65 18.04
C ASN A 87 11.48 -7.05 17.75
N LEU A 88 12.05 -6.60 16.62
CA LEU A 88 13.45 -6.87 16.30
C LEU A 88 14.41 -6.19 17.28
N PHE A 89 14.10 -4.96 17.72
CA PHE A 89 14.91 -4.27 18.73
C PHE A 89 14.79 -4.91 20.11
N GLU A 90 13.60 -5.36 20.50
CA GLU A 90 13.37 -6.08 21.77
C GLU A 90 14.08 -7.44 21.78
N LEU A 91 14.18 -8.14 20.63
CA LEU A 91 14.93 -9.40 20.50
C LEU A 91 16.46 -9.21 20.47
N ARG A 92 16.93 -7.99 20.21
CA ARG A 92 18.37 -7.66 20.16
C ARG A 92 18.95 -7.29 21.53
N ARG A 93 18.13 -6.77 22.42
CA ARG A 93 18.49 -6.51 23.83
C ARG A 93 18.50 -7.81 24.63
#